data_AF-A0A1F4V694-F1
#
_entry.id   AF-A0A1F4V694-F1
#
_cell.length_a   1.000
_cell.length_b   1.000
_cell.length_c   1.000
_cell.angle_alpha   90.00
_cell.angle_beta   90.00
_cell.angle_gamma   90.00
#
_symmetry.space_group_name_H-M   'P 1'
#
loop_
_entity.id
_entity.type
_entity.pdbx_description
1 polymer ?
#
loop_
_entity_poly.entity_id
_entity_poly.type
_entity_poly.pdbx_seq_one_letter_code
_entity_poly.pdbx_strand_id
1 'polypeptide(L)' 'MLNDIIWEGMNSTLNPNYVVGFVDGEGCFSITVNKHHGRLSEVRLLFAIELEESDEEILRIRNEV' A
#
# COMPACT_ATOMS: atom_id res chain seq x y z
N MET A 1 8.53 16.28 -35.87
CA MET A 1 9.06 17.46 -35.17
C MET A 1 7.88 18.32 -34.72
N LEU A 2 7.38 18.08 -33.50
CA LEU A 2 6.55 18.99 -32.68
C LEU A 2 5.84 18.27 -31.50
N ASN A 3 6.14 17.00 -31.23
CA ASN A 3 5.60 16.30 -30.04
C ASN A 3 6.68 15.84 -29.05
N ASP A 4 7.91 16.36 -29.16
CA ASP A 4 9.01 16.09 -28.21
C ASP A 4 8.88 16.91 -26.91
N ILE A 5 7.65 17.27 -26.49
CA ILE A 5 7.38 18.03 -25.25
C ILE A 5 6.14 17.44 -24.55
N ILE A 6 6.23 16.21 -24.07
CA ILE A 6 5.50 15.78 -22.86
C ILE A 6 6.54 15.15 -21.95
N TRP A 7 6.85 15.88 -20.90
CA TRP A 7 7.88 15.59 -19.90
C TRP A 7 7.57 14.31 -19.11
N GLU A 8 8.64 13.69 -18.64
CA GLU A 8 8.76 12.49 -17.82
C GLU A 8 7.77 12.43 -16.64
N GLY A 9 7.20 11.25 -16.43
CA GLY A 9 6.31 10.97 -15.29
C GLY A 9 5.07 10.24 -15.75
N MET A 10 5.23 8.96 -16.13
CA MET A 10 4.11 8.05 -16.35
C MET A 10 3.24 8.03 -15.09
N ASN A 11 2.12 8.74 -15.13
CA ASN A 11 1.05 8.59 -14.15
C ASN A 11 0.31 7.28 -14.47
N SER A 12 1.01 6.15 -14.39
CA SER A 12 0.44 4.81 -14.56
C SER A 12 -0.28 4.44 -13.27
N THR A 13 -1.46 5.01 -13.09
CA THR A 13 -2.40 4.59 -12.04
C THR A 13 -2.52 3.07 -12.09
N LEU A 14 -2.14 2.37 -11.01
CA LEU A 14 -2.26 0.92 -10.92
C LEU A 14 -3.70 0.51 -11.23
N ASN A 15 -3.87 -0.55 -12.02
CA ASN A 15 -5.19 -1.09 -12.30
C ASN A 15 -5.87 -1.43 -10.95
N PRO A 16 -7.07 -0.90 -10.66
CA PRO A 16 -7.75 -1.16 -9.39
C PRO A 16 -7.94 -2.66 -9.10
N ASN A 17 -8.17 -3.47 -10.14
CA ASN A 17 -8.31 -4.92 -9.98
C ASN A 17 -7.00 -5.60 -9.59
N TYR A 18 -5.86 -5.05 -10.03
CA TYR A 18 -4.55 -5.53 -9.59
C TYR A 18 -4.32 -5.21 -8.12
N VAL A 19 -4.68 -4.00 -7.67
CA VAL A 19 -4.59 -3.62 -6.26
C VAL A 19 -5.46 -4.51 -5.39
N VAL A 20 -6.70 -4.80 -5.80
CA VAL A 20 -7.58 -5.72 -5.06
C VAL A 20 -6.96 -7.11 -4.96
N GLY A 21 -6.53 -7.70 -6.08
CA GLY A 21 -5.92 -9.03 -6.06
C GLY A 21 -4.63 -9.10 -5.24
N PHE A 22 -3.85 -8.02 -5.23
CA PHE A 22 -2.63 -7.92 -4.42
C PHE A 22 -2.95 -7.81 -2.92
N VAL A 23 -3.95 -7.02 -2.55
CA VAL A 23 -4.42 -6.90 -1.16
C VAL A 23 -5.07 -8.20 -0.67
N ASP A 24 -5.77 -8.93 -1.54
CA ASP A 24 -6.34 -10.24 -1.21
C ASP A 24 -5.26 -11.31 -0.94
N GLY A 25 -4.07 -11.18 -1.54
CA GLY A 25 -2.93 -12.08 -1.32
C GLY A 25 -2.06 -11.70 -0.13
N GLU A 26 -1.61 -10.45 -0.08
CA GLU A 26 -0.54 -9.97 0.83
C GLU A 26 -1.04 -8.95 1.88
N GLY A 27 -2.32 -8.56 1.80
CA GLY A 27 -2.90 -7.55 2.67
C GLY A 27 -3.35 -8.10 4.02
N CYS A 28 -3.18 -7.29 5.06
CA CYS A 28 -3.63 -7.56 6.41
C CYS A 28 -4.43 -6.37 6.97
N PHE A 29 -5.68 -6.61 7.37
CA PHE A 29 -6.50 -5.66 8.10
C PHE A 29 -6.58 -6.08 9.57
N SER A 30 -6.06 -5.23 10.47
CA SER A 30 -6.02 -5.50 11.90
C SER A 30 -6.78 -4.45 12.69
N ILE A 31 -7.61 -4.94 13.62
CA ILE A 31 -8.34 -4.11 14.58
C ILE A 31 -7.82 -4.48 15.96
N THR A 32 -7.15 -3.53 16.60
CA THR A 32 -6.64 -3.69 17.97
C THR A 32 -7.47 -2.85 18.92
N VAL A 33 -7.96 -3.45 20.00
CA VAL A 33 -8.68 -2.75 21.06
C VAL A 33 -7.86 -2.80 22.35
N ASN A 34 -7.19 -1.69 22.67
CA ASN A 34 -6.39 -1.56 23.88
C ASN A 34 -7.31 -1.13 25.03
N LYS A 35 -7.45 -2.01 26.02
CA LYS A 35 -8.18 -1.70 27.25
C LYS A 35 -7.24 -1.08 28.27
N HIS A 36 -7.63 0.06 28.82
CA HIS A 36 -6.90 0.72 29.89
C HIS A 36 -7.74 0.74 31.16
N HIS A 37 -7.15 0.36 32.30
CA HIS A 37 -7.85 0.42 33.58
C HIS A 37 -8.22 1.88 33.91
N GLY A 38 -9.52 2.13 34.15
CA GLY A 38 -10.04 3.44 34.50
C GLY A 38 -10.13 4.45 33.34
N ARG A 39 -9.95 4.01 32.09
CA ARG A 39 -10.06 4.85 30.88
C ARG A 39 -10.89 4.16 29.80
N LEU A 40 -11.37 4.96 28.85
CA LEU A 40 -12.00 4.43 27.64
C LEU A 40 -10.99 3.60 26.84
N SER A 41 -11.48 2.56 26.18
CA SER A 41 -10.64 1.69 25.35
C SER A 41 -10.21 2.45 24.09
N GLU A 42 -8.95 2.31 23.71
CA GLU A 42 -8.43 2.81 22.44
C GLU A 42 -8.69 1.75 21.37
N VAL A 43 -9.30 2.14 20.26
CA VAL A 43 -9.45 1.30 19.08
C VAL A 43 -8.48 1.79 18.02
N ARG A 44 -7.60 0.90 17.56
CA ARG A 44 -6.66 1.15 16.48
C ARG A 44 -7.00 0.28 15.28
N LEU A 45 -7.08 0.91 14.12
CA LEU A 45 -7.24 0.25 12.83
C LEU A 45 -5.90 0.32 12.10
N LEU A 46 -5.43 -0.80 11.59
CA LEU A 46 -4.21 -0.92 10.81
C LEU A 46 -4.52 -1.66 9.52
N PHE A 47 -4.00 -1.14 8.42
CA PHE A 47 -3.85 -1.88 7.18
C PHE A 47 -2.35 -2.00 6.88
N ALA A 48 -1.89 -3.22 6.62
CA ALA A 48 -0.50 -3.53 6.30
C ALA A 48 -0.43 -4.44 5.08
N ILE A 49 0.67 -4.36 4.34
CA ILE A 49 1.06 -5.32 3.31
C ILE A 49 2.43 -5.81 3.73
N GLU A 50 2.59 -7.10 3.95
CA GLU A 50 3.84 -7.73 4.37
C GLU A 50 4.37 -8.55 3.20
N LEU A 51 5.65 -8.40 2.86
CA LEU A 51 6.32 -9.10 1.76
C LEU A 51 7.63 -9.68 2.28
N GLU A 52 8.09 -10.80 1.71
CA GLU A 52 9.40 -11.37 2.03
C GLU A 52 10.53 -10.50 1.41
N GLU A 53 11.70 -10.40 2.06
CA GLU A 53 12.84 -9.61 1.56
C GLU A 53 13.34 -10.05 0.16
N SER A 54 13.05 -11.29 -0.25
CA SER A 54 13.32 -11.76 -1.61
C SER A 54 12.45 -11.08 -2.68
N ASP A 55 11.35 -10.44 -2.29
CA ASP A 55 10.42 -9.74 -3.17
C ASP A 55 10.64 -8.22 -3.20
N GLU A 56 11.82 -7.75 -2.78
CA GLU A 56 12.22 -6.33 -2.79
C GLU A 56 11.96 -5.62 -4.14
N GLU A 57 11.99 -6.37 -5.25
CA GLU A 57 11.73 -5.85 -6.60
C GLU A 57 10.27 -5.34 -6.78
N ILE A 58 9.31 -5.95 -6.06
CA ILE A 58 7.89 -5.53 -6.07
C ILE A 58 7.68 -4.25 -5.24
N LEU A 59 8.44 -4.07 -4.15
CA LEU A 59 8.37 -2.87 -3.30
C LEU A 59 8.96 -1.62 -3.98
N ARG A 60 9.92 -1.78 -4.89
CA ARG A 60 10.52 -0.66 -5.65
C ARG A 60 9.56 -0.02 -6.64
N ILE A 61 8.52 -0.73 -7.09
CA ILE A 61 7.50 -0.21 -8.02
C ILE A 61 6.73 1.00 -7.42
N ARG A 62 6.75 1.21 -6.09
CA ARG A 62 6.03 2.32 -5.43
C ARG A 62 6.91 3.48 -4.94
N ASN A 63 8.24 3.33 -4.88
CA ASN A 63 9.12 4.34 -4.26
C ASN A 63 10.02 5.09 -5.26
N GLU A 64 9.87 4.87 -6.56
CA GLU A 64 10.41 5.74 -7.61
C GLU A 64 9.28 6.47 -8.35
N VAL A 65 8.52 7.30 -7.63
CA VAL A 65 7.86 8.51 -8.14
C VAL A 65 7.80 9.56 -7.03
#